data_AF-A0A1I6K304-F1
#
_entry.id   AF-A0A1I6K304-F1
#
_cell.length_a   1.000
_cell.length_b   1.000
_cell.length_c   1.000
_cell.angle_alpha   90.00
_cell.angle_beta   90.00
_cell.angle_gamma   90.00
#
_symmetry.space_group_name_H-M   'P 1'
#
loop_
_entity.id
_entity.type
_entity.pdbx_description
1 polymer ?
#
loop_
_entity_poly.entity_id
_entity_poly.type
_entity_poly.pdbx_seq_one_letter_code
_entity_poly.pdbx_strand_id
1 'polypeptide(L)'
;MLAKDENQNDKVLYAAGTTAAYSSGIVAVVFRCSAGGVALPEVIGFYDSNLQRIDSVDLWDLDQQDHSNVLTLALFEDSFEVTWTTNGEPCHFGADSSVPRSGRFTIENGNVATSDLMTGESDQPCPMEIADPSTWIISEDGIGPVTLDSSVAAIDGTIQAAYDPGFACQQLTSFGSIASDPSNVLFTSGFEVVHDVTVRTSDPLSSTAATTPRTAEGITLGSTTEELMHTYPELARSDGESTSLVAPFGDSFLIVELTDGGDFVRGITVSQSPEILGYCE
;
A
#
# COMPACT_ATOMS: atom_id res chain seq x y z
N MET A 1 -14.11 -28.77 -7.90
CA MET A 1 -14.43 -28.67 -9.34
C MET A 1 -13.97 -27.30 -9.79
N LEU A 2 -12.95 -27.22 -10.64
CA LEU A 2 -12.47 -25.94 -11.20
C LEU A 2 -13.39 -25.60 -12.37
N ALA A 3 -14.25 -24.59 -12.21
CA ALA A 3 -15.00 -24.02 -13.33
C ALA A 3 -14.25 -22.78 -13.80
N LYS A 4 -13.92 -22.72 -15.08
CA LYS A 4 -13.41 -21.50 -15.71
C LYS A 4 -14.60 -20.58 -15.95
N ASP A 5 -14.58 -19.36 -15.43
CA ASP A 5 -15.58 -18.36 -15.83
C ASP A 5 -15.28 -17.95 -17.28
N GLU A 6 -16.15 -18.34 -18.21
CA GLU A 6 -15.96 -18.10 -19.64
C GLU A 6 -16.07 -16.61 -20.02
N ASN A 7 -16.54 -15.75 -19.10
CA ASN A 7 -16.69 -14.32 -19.35
C ASN A 7 -15.54 -13.45 -18.87
N GLN A 8 -14.57 -13.99 -18.10
CA GLN A 8 -13.40 -13.24 -17.64
C GLN A 8 -12.13 -14.11 -17.73
N ASN A 9 -11.31 -13.87 -18.76
CA ASN A 9 -10.20 -14.74 -19.16
C ASN A 9 -9.10 -14.96 -18.10
N ASP A 10 -9.11 -14.22 -17.00
CA ASP A 10 -8.03 -14.19 -15.99
C ASP A 10 -8.50 -14.59 -14.58
N LYS A 11 -9.68 -15.23 -14.44
CA LYS A 11 -10.20 -15.64 -13.14
C LYS A 11 -10.28 -17.16 -12.98
N VAL A 12 -9.79 -17.66 -11.85
CA VAL A 12 -9.84 -19.09 -11.48
C VAL A 12 -10.76 -19.26 -10.28
N LEU A 13 -11.75 -20.16 -10.40
CA LEU A 13 -12.71 -20.46 -9.34
C LEU A 13 -12.28 -21.72 -8.57
N TYR A 14 -11.97 -21.59 -7.29
CA TYR A 14 -11.78 -22.74 -6.40
C TYR A 14 -13.02 -22.93 -5.53
N ALA A 15 -13.78 -24.00 -5.80
CA ALA A 15 -14.93 -24.38 -4.98
C ALA A 15 -14.50 -25.20 -3.77
N ALA A 16 -14.78 -24.70 -2.57
CA ALA A 16 -14.55 -25.40 -1.32
C ALA A 16 -15.91 -25.87 -0.77
N GLY A 17 -16.29 -27.11 -1.05
CA GLY A 17 -17.38 -27.80 -0.35
C GLY A 17 -18.81 -27.26 -0.53
N THR A 18 -19.74 -27.90 0.18
CA THR A 18 -21.17 -27.55 0.29
C THR A 18 -21.47 -27.32 1.76
N THR A 19 -22.14 -26.23 2.13
CA THR A 19 -22.60 -26.01 3.51
C THR A 19 -23.89 -26.79 3.75
N ALA A 20 -24.05 -27.38 4.94
CA ALA A 20 -25.25 -28.15 5.28
C ALA A 20 -26.51 -27.27 5.43
N ALA A 21 -26.35 -25.98 5.75
CA ALA A 21 -27.48 -25.05 5.86
C ALA A 21 -28.11 -24.67 4.50
N TYR A 22 -27.38 -24.88 3.40
CA TYR A 22 -27.92 -24.70 2.06
C TYR A 22 -27.85 -26.03 1.33
N SER A 23 -28.98 -26.71 1.21
CA SER A 23 -29.13 -27.96 0.44
C SER A 23 -28.75 -27.85 -1.06
N SER A 24 -28.19 -26.72 -1.50
CA SER A 24 -27.87 -26.41 -2.89
C SER A 24 -26.81 -25.30 -3.07
N GLY A 25 -26.09 -24.84 -2.04
CA GLY A 25 -25.12 -23.73 -2.16
C GLY A 25 -23.67 -24.19 -2.34
N ILE A 26 -22.89 -23.48 -3.18
CA ILE A 26 -21.43 -23.65 -3.34
C ILE A 26 -20.75 -22.37 -2.84
N VAL A 27 -19.73 -22.51 -1.99
CA VAL A 27 -18.82 -21.41 -1.66
C VAL A 27 -17.58 -21.54 -2.54
N ALA A 28 -17.19 -20.43 -3.16
CA ALA A 28 -16.01 -20.41 -4.02
C ALA A 28 -15.17 -19.16 -3.81
N VAL A 29 -13.84 -19.36 -3.88
CA VAL A 29 -12.87 -18.27 -3.89
C VAL A 29 -12.53 -17.99 -5.35
N VAL A 30 -12.73 -16.75 -5.76
CA VAL A 30 -12.35 -16.22 -7.07
C VAL A 30 -10.99 -15.59 -6.94
N PHE A 31 -10.05 -16.02 -7.78
CA PHE A 31 -8.72 -15.43 -7.86
C PHE A 31 -8.63 -14.56 -9.11
N ARG A 32 -7.99 -13.40 -8.99
CA ARG A 32 -7.51 -12.58 -10.10
C ARG A 32 -6.06 -12.95 -10.38
N CYS A 33 -5.75 -13.34 -11.61
CA CYS A 33 -4.35 -13.50 -12.03
C CYS A 33 -3.74 -12.11 -12.29
N SER A 34 -2.63 -11.78 -11.63
CA SER A 34 -1.84 -10.58 -11.95
C SER A 34 -0.89 -10.84 -13.12
N ALA A 35 -0.41 -9.76 -13.75
CA ALA A 35 0.64 -9.81 -14.77
C ALA A 35 1.94 -10.35 -14.14
N GLY A 36 2.14 -11.66 -14.24
CA GLY A 36 3.18 -12.39 -13.50
C GLY A 36 2.79 -13.84 -13.16
N GLY A 37 1.50 -14.19 -13.29
CA GLY A 37 1.00 -15.56 -13.07
C GLY A 37 0.74 -15.88 -11.60
N VAL A 38 0.78 -14.89 -10.71
CA VAL A 38 0.38 -15.02 -9.32
C VAL A 38 -1.14 -14.85 -9.24
N ALA A 39 -1.82 -15.85 -8.70
CA ALA A 39 -3.26 -15.82 -8.48
C ALA A 39 -3.53 -15.18 -7.12
N LEU A 40 -4.12 -13.98 -7.10
CA LEU A 40 -4.52 -13.27 -5.90
C LEU A 40 -6.00 -13.51 -5.63
N PRO A 41 -6.40 -13.98 -4.44
CA PRO A 41 -7.80 -14.14 -4.10
C PRO A 41 -8.45 -12.75 -4.05
N GLU A 42 -9.51 -12.57 -4.84
CA GLU A 42 -10.21 -11.29 -5.03
C GLU A 42 -11.52 -11.31 -4.24
N VAL A 43 -12.28 -12.40 -4.35
CA VAL A 43 -13.65 -12.46 -3.82
C VAL A 43 -13.94 -13.84 -3.26
N ILE A 44 -14.63 -13.89 -2.12
CA ILE A 44 -15.31 -15.11 -1.66
C ILE A 44 -16.78 -15.00 -2.06
N GLY A 45 -17.19 -15.78 -3.05
CA GLY A 45 -18.56 -15.78 -3.59
C GLY A 45 -19.39 -16.95 -3.08
N PHE A 46 -20.68 -16.68 -2.87
CA PHE A 46 -21.71 -17.68 -2.58
C PHE A 46 -22.54 -17.90 -3.83
N TYR A 47 -22.71 -19.15 -4.23
CA TYR A 47 -23.38 -19.52 -5.46
C TYR A 47 -24.51 -20.52 -5.18
N ASP A 48 -25.59 -20.45 -5.96
CA ASP A 48 -26.63 -21.46 -5.95
C ASP A 48 -26.18 -22.73 -6.71
N SER A 49 -27.06 -23.73 -6.79
CA SER A 49 -26.78 -24.99 -7.50
C SER A 49 -26.62 -24.83 -9.01
N ASN A 50 -27.02 -23.68 -9.56
CA ASN A 50 -26.88 -23.32 -10.96
C ASN A 50 -25.65 -22.41 -11.20
N LEU A 51 -24.77 -22.26 -10.20
CA LEU A 51 -23.61 -21.37 -10.23
C LEU A 51 -23.98 -19.89 -10.43
N GLN A 52 -25.18 -19.48 -10.05
CA GLN A 52 -25.55 -18.05 -9.98
C GLN A 52 -25.06 -17.48 -8.66
N ARG A 53 -24.32 -16.37 -8.71
CA ARG A 53 -23.83 -15.68 -7.50
C ARG A 53 -25.00 -15.12 -6.71
N ILE A 54 -25.15 -15.59 -5.48
CA ILE A 54 -26.12 -15.13 -4.48
C ILE A 54 -25.56 -13.89 -3.78
N ASP A 55 -24.33 -13.98 -3.30
CA ASP A 55 -23.65 -12.94 -2.53
C ASP A 55 -22.13 -13.05 -2.67
N SER A 56 -21.38 -12.06 -2.20
CA SER A 56 -19.92 -12.08 -2.17
C SER A 56 -19.31 -11.15 -1.13
N VAL A 57 -18.19 -11.58 -0.55
CA VAL A 57 -17.29 -10.75 0.24
C VAL A 57 -16.08 -10.39 -0.62
N ASP A 58 -15.86 -9.10 -0.83
CA ASP A 58 -14.63 -8.63 -1.45
C ASP A 58 -13.49 -8.76 -0.44
N LEU A 59 -12.43 -9.46 -0.82
CA LEU A 59 -11.27 -9.61 0.05
C LEU A 59 -10.47 -8.32 0.12
N TRP A 60 -10.62 -7.43 -0.87
CA TRP A 60 -10.04 -6.09 -0.85
C TRP A 60 -10.60 -5.24 0.30
N ASP A 61 -11.87 -5.41 0.62
CA ASP A 61 -12.51 -4.71 1.76
C ASP A 61 -11.95 -5.17 3.11
N LEU A 62 -11.40 -6.39 3.18
CA LEU A 62 -10.84 -6.97 4.40
C LEU A 62 -9.35 -6.68 4.55
N ASP A 63 -8.66 -6.45 3.45
CA ASP A 63 -7.22 -6.21 3.42
C ASP A 63 -6.89 -5.22 2.30
N GLN A 64 -7.10 -3.93 2.58
CA GLN A 64 -6.82 -2.85 1.64
C GLN A 64 -5.32 -2.71 1.32
N GLN A 65 -4.45 -3.40 2.06
CA GLN A 65 -3.02 -3.11 2.08
C GLN A 65 -2.13 -4.16 1.44
N ASP A 66 -2.57 -5.40 1.17
CA ASP A 66 -1.62 -6.38 0.67
C ASP A 66 -2.18 -7.54 -0.16
N HIS A 67 -1.29 -8.08 -0.99
CA HIS A 67 -1.44 -9.32 -1.76
C HIS A 67 -1.66 -10.54 -0.84
N SER A 68 -2.84 -10.65 -0.24
CA SER A 68 -3.18 -11.70 0.71
C SER A 68 -3.27 -13.07 0.03
N ASN A 69 -2.66 -14.08 0.63
CA ASN A 69 -2.81 -15.47 0.23
C ASN A 69 -3.81 -16.16 1.15
N VAL A 70 -4.97 -16.56 0.64
CA VAL A 70 -5.92 -17.39 1.41
C VAL A 70 -5.28 -18.76 1.67
N LEU A 71 -5.00 -19.05 2.93
CA LEU A 71 -4.39 -20.30 3.38
C LEU A 71 -5.43 -21.42 3.51
N THR A 72 -6.54 -21.13 4.20
CA THR A 72 -7.60 -22.10 4.45
C THR A 72 -8.96 -21.44 4.39
N LEU A 73 -9.95 -22.20 3.93
CA LEU A 73 -11.36 -21.87 3.97
C LEU A 73 -12.09 -23.04 4.62
N ALA A 74 -12.59 -22.82 5.83
CA ALA A 74 -13.37 -23.80 6.57
C ALA A 74 -14.86 -23.42 6.50
N LEU A 75 -15.70 -24.38 6.12
CA LEU A 75 -17.14 -24.21 6.09
C LEU A 75 -17.78 -24.85 7.33
N PHE A 76 -18.66 -24.11 7.98
CA PHE A 76 -19.52 -24.57 9.07
C PHE A 76 -20.97 -24.59 8.62
N GLU A 77 -21.87 -24.95 9.53
CA GLU A 77 -23.31 -25.02 9.23
C GLU A 77 -23.84 -23.64 8.81
N ASP A 78 -23.58 -22.60 9.59
CA ASP A 78 -24.10 -21.23 9.44
C ASP A 78 -23.01 -20.18 9.23
N SER A 79 -21.76 -20.60 9.01
CA SER A 79 -20.62 -19.69 8.98
C SER A 79 -19.49 -20.25 8.13
N PHE A 80 -18.54 -19.40 7.78
CA PHE A 80 -17.26 -19.81 7.23
C PHE A 80 -16.14 -19.07 7.93
N GLU A 81 -14.99 -19.71 7.99
CA GLU A 81 -13.76 -19.12 8.50
C GLU A 81 -12.74 -19.12 7.36
N VAL A 82 -12.14 -17.95 7.16
CA VAL A 82 -11.05 -17.76 6.21
C VAL A 82 -9.82 -17.50 7.03
N THR A 83 -8.77 -18.26 6.78
CA THR A 83 -7.43 -17.87 7.22
C THR A 83 -6.65 -17.44 6.00
N TRP A 84 -6.03 -16.28 6.07
CA TRP A 84 -5.18 -15.77 5.00
C TRP A 84 -3.84 -15.34 5.59
N THR A 85 -2.81 -15.23 4.77
CA THR A 85 -1.58 -14.56 5.14
C THR A 85 -1.45 -13.28 4.35
N THR A 86 -1.14 -12.19 5.04
CA THR A 86 -0.58 -11.01 4.40
C THR A 86 0.87 -11.33 4.03
N ASN A 87 1.29 -11.01 2.81
CA ASN A 87 2.70 -11.14 2.43
C ASN A 87 3.45 -9.98 3.08
N GLY A 88 4.40 -10.31 3.96
CA GLY A 88 5.19 -9.33 4.70
C GLY A 88 4.94 -9.40 6.19
N GLU A 89 6.03 -9.38 6.96
CA GLU A 89 5.94 -8.73 8.26
C GLU A 89 5.46 -7.29 8.01
N PRO A 90 4.64 -6.70 8.89
CA PRO A 90 4.23 -5.29 8.74
C PRO A 90 5.42 -4.32 8.60
N CYS A 91 6.64 -4.80 8.91
CA CYS A 91 7.87 -4.04 8.99
C CYS A 91 8.75 -4.15 7.73
N HIS A 92 8.67 -5.23 6.94
CA HIS A 92 9.60 -5.46 5.83
C HIS A 92 8.88 -6.06 4.63
N PHE A 93 8.82 -5.29 3.55
CA PHE A 93 8.37 -5.77 2.26
C PHE A 93 9.53 -6.53 1.58
N GLY A 94 9.31 -7.82 1.28
CA GLY A 94 10.35 -8.72 0.75
C GLY A 94 10.93 -9.70 1.77
N ALA A 95 10.49 -9.64 3.04
CA ALA A 95 10.73 -10.73 3.98
C ALA A 95 9.72 -11.88 3.71
N ASP A 96 10.23 -13.12 3.58
CA ASP A 96 9.47 -14.37 3.40
C ASP A 96 8.52 -14.71 4.58
N SER A 97 8.28 -13.79 5.52
CA SER A 97 7.44 -13.99 6.70
C SER A 97 6.00 -13.62 6.40
N SER A 98 5.17 -14.62 6.12
CA SER A 98 3.74 -14.49 5.98
C SER A 98 3.06 -14.55 7.35
N VAL A 99 2.30 -13.51 7.74
CA VAL A 99 1.59 -13.48 9.03
C VAL A 99 0.17 -14.03 8.84
N PRO A 100 -0.20 -15.16 9.47
CA PRO A 100 -1.55 -15.70 9.35
C PRO A 100 -2.56 -14.83 10.10
N ARG A 101 -3.58 -14.37 9.39
CA ARG A 101 -4.80 -13.74 9.90
C ARG A 101 -5.99 -14.69 9.76
N SER A 102 -7.05 -14.46 10.53
CA SER A 102 -8.27 -15.27 10.47
C SER A 102 -9.50 -14.40 10.65
N GLY A 103 -10.56 -14.71 9.90
CA GLY A 103 -11.83 -14.00 9.96
C GLY A 103 -12.95 -15.01 9.90
N ARG A 104 -13.91 -14.89 10.82
CA ARG A 104 -15.12 -15.70 10.81
C ARG A 104 -16.29 -14.84 10.36
N PHE A 105 -17.07 -15.41 9.45
CA PHE A 105 -18.17 -14.74 8.79
C PHE A 105 -19.42 -15.59 8.99
N THR A 106 -20.50 -14.97 9.46
CA THR A 106 -21.77 -15.65 9.65
C THR A 106 -22.62 -15.50 8.39
N ILE A 107 -23.38 -16.53 8.05
CA ILE A 107 -24.29 -16.53 6.91
C ILE A 107 -25.71 -16.47 7.47
N GLU A 108 -26.37 -15.33 7.31
CA GLU A 108 -27.75 -15.12 7.75
C GLU A 108 -28.67 -14.89 6.55
N ASN A 109 -29.69 -15.73 6.40
CA ASN A 109 -30.70 -15.63 5.33
C ASN A 109 -30.12 -15.58 3.90
N GLY A 110 -28.94 -16.15 3.68
CA GLY A 110 -28.28 -16.20 2.37
C GLY A 110 -27.33 -15.03 2.12
N ASN A 111 -27.17 -14.14 3.10
CA ASN A 111 -26.24 -13.02 3.04
C ASN A 111 -25.14 -13.21 4.09
N VAL A 112 -23.95 -12.68 3.81
CA VAL A 112 -22.89 -12.63 4.82
C VAL A 112 -23.21 -11.51 5.81
N ALA A 113 -23.44 -11.87 7.07
CA ALA A 113 -23.70 -10.96 8.15
C ALA A 113 -22.53 -10.98 9.13
N THR A 114 -21.96 -9.78 9.39
CA THR A 114 -20.92 -9.48 10.40
C THR A 114 -19.67 -10.37 10.37
N SER A 115 -18.53 -9.74 10.07
CA SER A 115 -17.23 -10.37 10.28
C SER A 115 -16.77 -10.16 11.71
N ASP A 116 -16.60 -11.23 12.47
CA ASP A 116 -15.67 -11.20 13.60
C ASP A 116 -14.27 -11.40 13.00
N LEU A 117 -13.64 -10.27 12.66
CA LEU A 117 -12.23 -10.26 12.30
C LEU A 117 -11.44 -10.61 13.56
N MET A 118 -10.95 -11.85 13.62
CA MET A 118 -10.04 -12.28 14.66
C MET A 118 -8.65 -11.86 14.22
N THR A 119 -8.31 -10.59 14.41
CA THR A 119 -6.94 -10.11 14.21
C THR A 119 -6.05 -10.85 15.20
N GLY A 120 -5.22 -11.76 14.68
CA GLY A 120 -4.04 -12.21 15.40
C GLY A 120 -3.14 -11.00 15.54
N GLU A 121 -3.26 -10.28 16.66
CA GLU A 121 -2.50 -9.08 16.97
C GLU A 121 -0.99 -9.35 16.83
N SER A 122 -0.43 -8.74 15.80
CA SER A 122 0.75 -7.89 15.99
C SER A 122 0.39 -6.49 15.48
N ASP A 123 -0.56 -5.83 16.15
CA ASP A 123 -0.82 -4.38 16.00
C ASP A 123 0.33 -3.53 16.57
N GLN A 124 1.47 -4.13 16.87
CA GLN A 124 2.62 -3.37 17.32
C GLN A 124 3.15 -2.57 16.11
N PRO A 125 3.17 -1.21 16.19
CA PRO A 125 3.80 -0.40 15.16
C PRO A 125 5.23 -0.90 15.00
N CYS A 126 5.60 -1.22 13.77
CA CYS A 126 6.96 -1.61 13.47
C CYS A 126 7.91 -0.52 13.96
N PRO A 127 8.96 -0.87 14.71
CA PRO A 127 9.96 0.12 15.05
C PRO A 127 10.56 0.63 13.73
N MET A 128 10.47 1.94 13.52
CA MET A 128 11.13 2.60 12.39
C MET A 128 12.63 2.31 12.44
N GLU A 129 13.18 1.80 11.34
CA GLU A 129 14.62 1.64 11.17
C GLU A 129 15.14 2.74 10.24
N ILE A 130 16.05 3.58 10.75
CA ILE A 130 16.62 4.67 9.96
C ILE A 130 17.32 4.11 8.69
N ALA A 131 17.96 2.94 8.76
CA ALA A 131 18.66 2.36 7.62
C ALA A 131 17.73 1.74 6.55
N ASP A 132 16.43 1.61 6.81
CA ASP A 132 15.48 0.98 5.90
C ASP A 132 14.24 1.86 5.68
N PRO A 133 14.17 2.62 4.56
CA PRO A 133 13.01 3.45 4.23
C PRO A 133 11.71 2.68 4.06
N SER A 134 11.74 1.37 3.82
CA SER A 134 10.51 0.56 3.73
C SER A 134 9.75 0.47 5.06
N THR A 135 10.43 0.80 6.17
CA THR A 135 9.85 0.90 7.52
C THR A 135 9.30 2.30 7.82
N TRP A 136 9.53 3.28 6.95
CA TRP A 136 9.16 4.66 7.19
C TRP A 136 7.72 4.93 6.78
N ILE A 137 7.05 5.77 7.58
CA ILE A 137 5.69 6.24 7.30
C ILE A 137 5.74 7.66 6.76
N ILE A 138 4.94 7.92 5.74
CA ILE A 138 4.61 9.25 5.21
C ILE A 138 3.35 9.71 5.96
N SER A 139 3.47 10.82 6.66
CA SER A 139 2.41 11.40 7.51
C SER A 139 2.34 12.91 7.34
N GLU A 140 1.30 13.55 7.88
CA GLU A 140 1.17 15.02 7.85
C GLU A 140 2.33 15.75 8.53
N ASP A 141 3.01 15.09 9.47
CA ASP A 141 4.16 15.64 10.18
C ASP A 141 5.48 15.52 9.38
N GLY A 142 5.54 14.68 8.34
CA GLY A 142 6.75 14.42 7.56
C GLY A 142 6.92 12.98 7.09
N ILE A 143 8.17 12.57 6.82
CA ILE A 143 8.52 11.26 6.26
C ILE A 143 9.57 10.58 7.14
N GLY A 144 9.20 9.43 7.73
CA GLY A 144 10.09 8.64 8.56
C GLY A 144 10.67 9.44 9.72
N PRO A 145 12.00 9.52 9.88
CA PRO A 145 12.63 10.28 10.98
C PRO A 145 12.66 11.80 10.75
N VAL A 146 12.21 12.29 9.59
CA VAL A 146 12.25 13.72 9.23
C VAL A 146 10.86 14.32 9.39
N THR A 147 10.74 15.25 10.34
CA THR A 147 9.50 16.00 10.57
C THR A 147 9.62 17.44 10.08
N LEU A 148 8.52 18.02 9.65
CA LEU A 148 8.38 19.45 9.40
C LEU A 148 8.72 20.26 10.66
N ASP A 149 9.17 21.51 10.48
CA ASP A 149 9.64 22.45 11.51
C ASP A 149 10.84 22.00 12.37
N SER A 150 11.30 20.76 12.22
CA SER A 150 12.47 20.27 12.93
C SER A 150 13.74 20.90 12.38
N SER A 151 14.77 21.02 13.23
CA SER A 151 16.02 21.62 12.80
C SER A 151 16.75 20.71 11.80
N VAL A 152 17.17 21.29 10.67
CA VAL A 152 17.96 20.57 9.64
C VAL A 152 19.23 19.97 10.26
N ALA A 153 19.88 20.67 11.19
CA ALA A 153 21.09 20.18 11.88
C ALA A 153 20.82 18.96 12.78
N ALA A 154 19.62 18.84 13.35
CA ALA A 154 19.25 17.68 14.18
C ALA A 154 18.94 16.45 13.32
N ILE A 155 18.31 16.67 12.16
CA ILE A 155 18.07 15.61 11.16
C ILE A 155 19.38 15.11 10.58
N ASP A 156 20.29 16.02 10.23
CA ASP A 156 21.59 15.68 9.66
C ASP A 156 22.34 14.68 10.56
N GLY A 157 22.39 14.93 11.86
CA GLY A 157 22.99 13.98 12.82
C GLY A 157 22.27 12.63 12.95
N THR A 158 20.97 12.57 12.63
CA THR A 158 20.15 11.35 12.72
C THR A 158 20.25 10.51 11.44
N ILE A 159 20.20 11.16 10.27
CA ILE A 159 20.21 10.54 8.94
C ILE A 159 21.62 10.14 8.49
N GLN A 160 22.66 10.92 8.80
CA GLN A 160 24.05 10.62 8.40
C GLN A 160 24.58 9.29 8.94
N ALA A 161 23.93 8.69 9.94
CA ALA A 161 24.31 7.37 10.43
C ALA A 161 24.03 6.26 9.40
N ALA A 162 23.11 6.48 8.45
CA ALA A 162 22.67 5.48 7.47
C ALA A 162 22.73 5.95 6.01
N TYR A 163 22.80 7.26 5.77
CA TYR A 163 22.81 7.85 4.42
C TYR A 163 24.03 8.74 4.22
N ASP A 164 24.57 8.74 3.01
CA ASP A 164 25.62 9.68 2.65
C ASP A 164 24.98 11.04 2.33
N PRO A 165 25.56 12.15 2.82
CA PRO A 165 25.14 13.46 2.37
C PRO A 165 25.35 13.53 0.86
N GLY A 166 24.27 13.82 0.15
CA GLY A 166 24.27 13.99 -1.29
C GLY A 166 24.83 15.35 -1.69
N PHE A 167 24.26 15.92 -2.74
CA PHE A 167 24.61 17.26 -3.18
C PHE A 167 23.89 18.31 -2.31
N ALA A 168 24.64 19.28 -1.81
CA ALA A 168 24.11 20.47 -1.18
C ALA A 168 24.14 21.63 -2.17
N CYS A 169 22.98 22.19 -2.46
CA CYS A 169 22.82 23.45 -3.17
C CYS A 169 22.22 24.47 -2.20
N GLN A 170 22.21 25.75 -2.59
CA GLN A 170 21.67 26.78 -1.69
C GLN A 170 20.21 26.45 -1.36
N GLN A 171 19.94 26.19 -0.07
CA GLN A 171 18.63 25.91 0.55
C GLN A 171 18.12 24.46 0.53
N LEU A 172 18.87 23.51 -0.01
CA LEU A 172 18.47 22.10 -0.06
C LEU A 172 19.57 21.19 0.46
N THR A 173 19.18 20.29 1.36
CA THR A 173 20.03 19.17 1.80
C THR A 173 19.45 17.90 1.21
N SER A 174 20.29 17.13 0.52
CA SER A 174 19.91 15.82 -0.02
C SER A 174 20.68 14.70 0.67
N PHE A 175 20.04 13.56 0.83
CA PHE A 175 20.67 12.33 1.32
C PHE A 175 20.42 11.21 0.32
N GLY A 176 21.47 10.48 0.00
CA GLY A 176 21.42 9.29 -0.86
C GLY A 176 21.71 8.04 -0.06
N SER A 177 21.08 6.92 -0.43
CA SER A 177 21.43 5.61 0.13
C SER A 177 22.92 5.31 -0.10
N ILE A 178 23.61 4.84 0.94
CA ILE A 178 25.01 4.36 0.85
C ILE A 178 25.06 3.02 0.10
N ALA A 179 23.96 2.25 0.14
CA ALA A 179 23.81 1.06 -0.68
C ALA A 179 23.54 1.49 -2.13
N SER A 180 24.14 0.78 -3.09
CA SER A 180 24.22 1.07 -4.53
C SER A 180 22.88 1.14 -5.31
N ASP A 181 21.77 1.44 -4.64
CA ASP A 181 20.44 1.60 -5.22
C ASP A 181 20.12 3.09 -5.40
N PRO A 182 19.86 3.59 -6.63
CA PRO A 182 19.72 5.02 -6.93
C PRO A 182 18.38 5.64 -6.47
N SER A 183 17.68 5.00 -5.53
CA SER A 183 16.22 5.06 -5.44
C SER A 183 15.66 5.85 -4.27
N ASN A 184 16.50 6.37 -3.38
CA ASN A 184 16.06 7.09 -2.19
C ASN A 184 16.79 8.43 -2.11
N VAL A 185 16.32 9.43 -2.85
CA VAL A 185 16.78 10.80 -2.63
C VAL A 185 15.79 11.49 -1.70
N LEU A 186 16.23 11.65 -0.45
CA LEU A 186 15.54 12.43 0.58
C LEU A 186 15.98 13.89 0.44
N PHE A 187 15.05 14.81 0.17
CA PHE A 187 15.33 16.25 0.17
C PHE A 187 14.69 16.92 1.37
N THR A 188 15.44 17.81 2.03
CA THR A 188 14.87 18.77 2.99
C THR A 188 15.14 20.19 2.49
N SER A 189 14.10 21.01 2.38
CA SER A 189 14.23 22.43 2.05
C SER A 189 14.15 23.29 3.31
N GLY A 190 15.03 24.30 3.40
CA GLY A 190 15.07 25.28 4.49
C GLY A 190 16.47 25.59 5.02
N PHE A 191 16.65 26.78 5.60
CA PHE A 191 17.95 27.24 6.11
C PHE A 191 18.28 26.72 7.51
N GLU A 192 17.27 26.55 8.37
CA GLU A 192 17.44 26.17 9.77
C GLU A 192 16.45 25.09 10.20
N VAL A 193 15.26 25.08 9.60
CA VAL A 193 14.17 24.13 9.83
C VAL A 193 13.69 23.50 8.53
N VAL A 194 13.07 22.34 8.61
CA VAL A 194 12.47 21.63 7.46
C VAL A 194 11.11 22.21 7.11
N HIS A 195 10.97 22.70 5.89
CA HIS A 195 9.69 23.14 5.32
C HIS A 195 9.04 22.08 4.43
N ASP A 196 9.86 21.35 3.69
CA ASP A 196 9.45 20.26 2.81
C ASP A 196 10.34 19.06 3.05
N VAL A 197 9.76 17.87 3.00
CA VAL A 197 10.48 16.61 2.95
C VAL A 197 9.99 15.78 1.77
N THR A 198 10.92 15.37 0.90
CA THR A 198 10.61 14.63 -0.33
C THR A 198 11.33 13.30 -0.36
N VAL A 199 10.64 12.23 -0.75
CA VAL A 199 11.26 10.98 -1.22
C VAL A 199 11.03 10.85 -2.73
N ARG A 200 12.09 10.57 -3.49
CA ARG A 200 12.02 10.51 -4.95
C ARG A 200 13.00 9.49 -5.53
N THR A 201 12.62 8.88 -6.65
CA THR A 201 13.48 8.03 -7.47
C THR A 201 13.90 8.72 -8.77
N SER A 202 15.10 8.38 -9.25
CA SER A 202 15.64 8.83 -10.54
C SER A 202 15.41 7.83 -11.69
N ASP A 203 15.04 6.58 -11.36
CA ASP A 203 14.91 5.46 -12.29
C ASP A 203 13.43 5.09 -12.52
N PRO A 204 12.98 4.74 -13.75
CA PRO A 204 11.68 4.13 -13.98
C PRO A 204 11.48 2.80 -13.24
N LEU A 205 11.03 2.90 -11.98
CA LEU A 205 10.11 2.05 -11.20
C LEU A 205 10.22 0.52 -11.21
N SER A 206 11.23 -0.10 -11.82
CA SER A 206 11.21 -1.55 -12.02
C SER A 206 11.49 -2.41 -10.77
N SER A 207 11.81 -1.82 -9.61
CA SER A 207 12.00 -2.58 -8.35
C SER A 207 11.83 -1.80 -7.04
N THR A 208 11.46 -0.52 -7.07
CA THR A 208 11.66 0.42 -5.94
C THR A 208 10.54 0.48 -4.90
N ALA A 209 9.32 0.09 -5.24
CA ALA A 209 8.16 0.26 -4.36
C ALA A 209 8.28 -0.49 -3.02
N ALA A 210 8.94 -1.66 -3.02
CA ALA A 210 9.11 -2.48 -1.82
C ALA A 210 10.09 -1.85 -0.80
N THR A 211 10.93 -0.91 -1.24
CA THR A 211 12.03 -0.35 -0.44
C THR A 211 11.81 1.11 -0.04
N THR A 212 10.62 1.66 -0.29
CA THR A 212 10.32 3.09 -0.12
C THR A 212 9.30 3.35 1.00
N PRO A 213 9.32 4.54 1.62
CA PRO A 213 8.31 4.94 2.60
C PRO A 213 6.91 4.88 2.00
N ARG A 214 5.90 4.67 2.85
CA ARG A 214 4.50 4.63 2.44
C ARG A 214 3.61 5.44 3.37
N THR A 215 2.51 5.93 2.82
CA THR A 215 1.41 6.50 3.62
C THR A 215 0.73 5.42 4.45
N ALA A 216 -0.08 5.81 5.45
CA ALA A 216 -0.88 4.87 6.22
C ALA A 216 -1.88 4.10 5.34
N GLU A 217 -2.27 4.68 4.21
CA GLU A 217 -3.17 4.11 3.21
C GLU A 217 -2.46 3.29 2.13
N GLY A 218 -1.14 3.13 2.21
CA GLY A 218 -0.37 2.23 1.33
C GLY A 218 0.18 2.86 0.04
N ILE A 219 -0.05 4.15 -0.21
CA ILE A 219 0.56 4.87 -1.34
C ILE A 219 2.07 5.03 -1.11
N THR A 220 2.87 4.70 -2.13
CA THR A 220 4.33 4.77 -2.14
C THR A 220 4.86 5.11 -3.54
N LEU A 221 6.19 5.14 -3.73
CA LEU A 221 6.79 5.29 -5.05
C LEU A 221 6.44 4.07 -5.91
N GLY A 222 5.92 4.31 -7.12
CA GLY A 222 5.47 3.27 -8.04
C GLY A 222 3.99 2.92 -7.95
N SER A 223 3.25 3.45 -6.96
CA SER A 223 1.79 3.38 -7.00
C SER A 223 1.26 3.97 -8.30
N THR A 224 0.20 3.38 -8.84
CA THR A 224 -0.44 3.88 -10.06
C THR A 224 -1.22 5.16 -9.78
N THR A 225 -1.44 5.97 -10.81
CA THR A 225 -2.31 7.14 -10.69
C THR A 225 -3.76 6.76 -10.33
N GLU A 226 -4.23 5.57 -10.73
CA GLU A 226 -5.56 5.09 -10.36
C GLU A 226 -5.66 4.80 -8.86
N GLU A 227 -4.72 4.05 -8.30
CA GLU A 227 -4.64 3.79 -6.85
C GLU A 227 -4.51 5.09 -6.05
N LEU A 228 -3.67 6.01 -6.52
CA LEU A 228 -3.47 7.31 -5.90
C LEU A 228 -4.76 8.12 -5.86
N MET A 229 -5.47 8.24 -6.98
CA MET A 229 -6.70 9.03 -7.07
C MET A 229 -7.89 8.36 -6.38
N HIS A 230 -7.86 7.02 -6.23
CA HIS A 230 -8.84 6.30 -5.42
C HIS A 230 -8.65 6.60 -3.92
N THR A 231 -7.39 6.64 -3.48
CA THR A 231 -7.02 6.82 -2.06
C THR A 231 -7.15 8.28 -1.62
N TYR A 232 -6.70 9.22 -2.46
CA TYR A 232 -6.72 10.67 -2.22
C TYR A 232 -7.50 11.38 -3.33
N PRO A 233 -8.85 11.29 -3.32
CA PRO A 233 -9.70 11.83 -4.38
C PRO A 233 -9.66 13.36 -4.51
N GLU A 234 -9.16 14.06 -3.49
CA GLU A 234 -8.99 15.51 -3.46
C GLU A 234 -7.71 16.02 -4.15
N LEU A 235 -6.81 15.12 -4.56
CA LEU A 235 -5.62 15.47 -5.32
C LEU A 235 -5.99 16.22 -6.60
N ALA A 236 -5.42 17.41 -6.77
CA ALA A 236 -5.61 18.25 -7.94
C ALA A 236 -4.26 18.60 -8.56
N ARG A 237 -4.22 18.86 -9.87
CA ARG A 237 -2.98 19.32 -10.52
C ARG A 237 -2.52 20.65 -9.93
N SER A 238 -1.23 20.75 -9.64
CA SER A 238 -0.61 22.01 -9.27
C SER A 238 -0.69 23.00 -10.45
N ASP A 239 -0.91 24.27 -10.15
CA ASP A 239 -1.03 25.32 -11.16
C ASP A 239 0.30 25.45 -11.94
N GLY A 240 0.30 25.00 -13.19
CA GLY A 240 1.44 25.15 -14.11
C GLY A 240 2.34 23.93 -14.24
N GLU A 241 2.12 22.86 -13.46
CA GLU A 241 2.89 21.61 -13.58
C GLU A 241 2.01 20.44 -14.02
N SER A 242 2.32 19.83 -15.17
CA SER A 242 1.50 18.74 -15.72
C SER A 242 1.66 17.40 -14.99
N THR A 243 2.69 17.26 -14.16
CA THR A 243 3.09 16.00 -13.51
C THR A 243 2.97 16.04 -11.99
N SER A 244 2.50 17.14 -11.40
CA SER A 244 2.43 17.30 -9.94
C SER A 244 0.97 17.41 -9.50
N LEU A 245 0.61 16.59 -8.51
CA LEU A 245 -0.69 16.60 -7.84
C LEU A 245 -0.52 17.09 -6.41
N VAL A 246 -1.47 17.87 -5.90
CA VAL A 246 -1.43 18.48 -4.57
C VAL A 246 -2.77 18.27 -3.88
N ALA A 247 -2.72 17.90 -2.60
CA ALA A 247 -3.88 17.76 -1.72
C ALA A 247 -3.54 18.30 -0.32
N PRO A 248 -4.54 18.82 0.42
CA PRO A 248 -4.43 18.98 1.87
C PRO A 248 -4.13 17.62 2.53
N PHE A 249 -3.23 17.61 3.51
CA PHE A 249 -2.84 16.40 4.24
C PHE A 249 -2.69 16.76 5.72
N GLY A 250 -3.82 16.76 6.43
CA GLY A 250 -3.90 17.31 7.78
C GLY A 250 -3.65 18.81 7.81
N ASP A 251 -2.67 19.22 8.62
CA ASP A 251 -2.16 20.59 8.70
C ASP A 251 -1.06 20.90 7.66
N SER A 252 -0.73 19.93 6.80
CA SER A 252 0.29 20.00 5.75
C SER A 252 -0.31 19.82 4.35
N PHE A 253 0.55 19.71 3.34
CA PHE A 253 0.20 19.36 1.97
C PHE A 253 0.94 18.09 1.54
N LEU A 254 0.21 17.19 0.91
CA LEU A 254 0.76 16.05 0.18
C LEU A 254 0.93 16.47 -1.28
N ILE A 255 2.17 16.43 -1.76
CA ILE A 255 2.50 16.74 -3.15
C ILE A 255 3.09 15.48 -3.79
N VAL A 256 2.48 15.04 -4.88
CA VAL A 256 2.84 13.79 -5.56
C VAL A 256 3.30 14.09 -6.97
N GLU A 257 4.51 13.68 -7.30
CA GLU A 257 5.03 13.73 -8.66
C GLU A 257 4.76 12.43 -9.39
N LEU A 258 4.30 12.54 -10.63
CA LEU A 258 4.10 11.42 -11.52
C LEU A 258 5.26 11.27 -12.53
N THR A 259 5.47 10.07 -13.03
CA THR A 259 6.35 9.81 -14.19
C THR A 259 5.89 10.59 -15.42
N ASP A 260 6.79 10.75 -16.39
CA ASP A 260 6.40 11.23 -17.71
C ASP A 260 5.34 10.28 -18.29
N GLY A 261 4.20 10.82 -18.73
CA GLY A 261 3.01 10.05 -19.11
C GLY A 261 1.93 10.00 -18.03
N GLY A 262 2.29 10.19 -16.75
CA GLY A 262 1.35 10.29 -15.65
C GLY A 262 0.80 8.95 -15.17
N ASP A 263 1.53 7.85 -15.39
CA ASP A 263 1.05 6.50 -15.09
C ASP A 263 1.35 6.07 -13.64
N PHE A 264 2.45 6.57 -13.05
CA PHE A 264 2.94 6.13 -11.75
C PHE A 264 3.52 7.26 -10.91
N VAL A 265 3.50 7.10 -9.59
CA VAL A 265 4.16 7.97 -8.61
C VAL A 265 5.67 7.82 -8.68
N ARG A 266 6.41 8.91 -8.89
CA ARG A 266 7.89 8.96 -8.88
C ARG A 266 8.48 9.71 -7.68
N GLY A 267 7.68 10.55 -7.04
CA GLY A 267 8.08 11.37 -5.90
C GLY A 267 6.90 11.69 -5.00
N ILE A 268 7.14 11.73 -3.69
CA ILE A 268 6.15 12.13 -2.69
C ILE A 268 6.81 13.15 -1.77
N THR A 269 6.15 14.28 -1.58
CA THR A 269 6.59 15.37 -0.72
C THR A 269 5.51 15.67 0.32
N VAL A 270 5.93 15.86 1.56
CA VAL A 270 5.11 16.46 2.63
C VAL A 270 5.64 17.88 2.84
N SER A 271 4.75 18.87 2.78
CA SER A 271 5.12 20.29 2.75
C SER A 271 4.20 21.15 3.62
N GLN A 272 4.74 22.24 4.16
CA GLN A 272 3.95 23.31 4.80
C GLN A 272 3.22 24.22 3.80
N SER A 273 3.52 24.09 2.50
CA SER A 273 3.03 24.92 1.41
C SER A 273 2.47 24.05 0.28
N PRO A 274 1.46 24.49 -0.47
CA PRO A 274 1.04 23.78 -1.68
C PRO A 274 2.06 23.90 -2.83
N GLU A 275 3.06 24.78 -2.68
CA GLU A 275 4.12 25.00 -3.67
C GLU A 275 5.43 24.34 -3.21
N ILE A 276 6.05 23.57 -4.08
CA ILE A 276 7.39 23.02 -3.83
C ILE A 276 8.41 24.14 -3.96
N LEU A 277 9.24 24.34 -2.92
CA LEU A 277 10.42 25.17 -3.01
C LEU A 277 11.41 24.45 -3.96
N GLY A 278 11.46 24.89 -5.21
CA GLY A 278 11.97 24.13 -6.36
C GLY A 278 13.28 23.35 -6.20
N TYR A 279 13.47 22.37 -7.09
CA TYR A 279 14.60 21.44 -7.05
C TYR A 279 15.93 22.04 -7.50
N CYS A 280 17.01 21.39 -7.07
CA CYS A 280 18.31 21.58 -7.71
C CYS A 280 18.41 20.69 -8.93
N GLU A 281 18.46 21.34 -10.09
CA GLU A 281 18.82 20.74 -11.38
C GLU A 281 20.34 20.74 -11.60
#